data_AF-A0A1F2VIL8-F1
#
_entry.id   AF-A0A1F2VIL8-F1
#
_cell.length_a   1.000
_cell.length_b   1.000
_cell.length_c   1.000
_cell.angle_alpha   90.00
_cell.angle_beta   90.00
_cell.angle_gamma   90.00
#
_symmetry.space_group_name_H-M   'P 1'
#
loop_
_entity.id
_entity.type
_entity.pdbx_description
1 polymer ?
#
loop_
_entity_poly.entity_id
_entity_poly.type
_entity_poly.pdbx_seq_one_letter_code
_entity_poly.pdbx_strand_id
1 'polypeptide(L)'
;MIPQKALSSSIGSKFLIALTGLSLVLFLVAHLAGNLLFIAGPDAFNHYSHSLISNPLVYGAEAGLLALFVLHIVKTVWMFAANRTARPERYAVRKWARKKNPSSRKTVASTTMILTGSITLLFVITHLVTFKFGPYYETAEGIRDLYRLQLAVFSDPTYVGFYLFCMAVIFFHLWHGISSAAQSFGIDSPHWTPRIIWTARLVTALLAAGFGLLPVFTFALSVN
;
A
#
# COMPACT_ATOMS: atom_id res chain seq x y z
N MET A 1 0.13 31.05 -4.42
CA MET A 1 1.14 30.75 -3.38
C MET A 1 0.40 30.24 -2.13
N ILE A 2 0.38 28.93 -1.88
CA ILE A 2 -0.23 28.41 -0.64
C ILE A 2 0.76 28.71 0.50
N PRO A 3 0.37 29.46 1.54
CA PRO A 3 1.31 29.89 2.57
C PRO A 3 1.91 28.68 3.28
N GLN A 4 3.23 28.67 3.51
CA GLN A 4 3.95 27.55 4.15
C GLN A 4 3.34 27.11 5.49
N LYS A 5 2.71 28.03 6.23
CA LYS A 5 1.96 27.75 7.48
C LYS A 5 0.73 26.85 7.29
N ALA A 6 0.11 26.86 6.11
CA ALA A 6 -1.06 26.02 5.82
C ALA A 6 -0.66 24.54 5.64
N LEU A 7 0.44 24.26 4.94
CA LEU A 7 0.93 22.90 4.68
C LEU A 7 1.64 22.26 5.90
N SER A 8 2.02 23.08 6.88
CA SER A 8 2.55 22.65 8.17
C SER A 8 1.51 22.63 9.30
N SER A 9 0.26 23.01 9.02
CA SER A 9 -0.82 22.85 9.99
C SER A 9 -1.23 21.38 10.13
N SER A 10 -1.90 21.06 11.25
CA SER A 10 -2.47 19.73 11.47
C SER A 10 -3.53 19.36 10.40
N ILE A 11 -4.24 20.35 9.87
CA ILE A 11 -5.23 20.20 8.80
C ILE A 11 -4.54 19.94 7.46
N GLY A 12 -3.57 20.78 7.08
CA GLY A 12 -2.82 20.61 5.83
C GLY A 12 -2.07 19.29 5.78
N SER A 13 -1.53 18.82 6.91
CA SER A 13 -0.87 17.51 6.99
C SER A 13 -1.84 16.37 6.74
N LYS A 14 -3.05 16.40 7.32
CA LYS A 14 -4.08 15.38 7.07
C LYS A 14 -4.51 15.34 5.60
N PHE A 15 -4.64 16.51 4.97
CA PHE A 15 -4.97 16.60 3.55
C PHE A 15 -3.85 16.02 2.67
N LEU A 16 -2.59 16.37 2.92
CA LEU A 16 -1.45 15.83 2.17
C LEU A 16 -1.29 14.31 2.34
N ILE A 17 -1.47 13.80 3.57
CA ILE A 17 -1.46 12.36 3.84
C ILE A 17 -2.58 11.65 3.07
N ALA A 18 -3.79 12.22 3.07
CA ALA A 18 -4.94 11.68 2.34
C ALA A 18 -4.70 11.65 0.83
N LEU A 19 -4.22 12.76 0.26
CA LEU A 19 -3.93 12.88 -1.17
C LEU A 19 -2.86 11.88 -1.60
N THR A 20 -1.70 11.89 -0.93
CA THR A 20 -0.60 10.95 -1.22
C THR A 20 -1.03 9.50 -1.04
N GLY A 21 -1.76 9.19 0.03
CA GLY A 21 -2.26 7.85 0.29
C GLY A 21 -3.21 7.33 -0.80
N LEU A 22 -4.16 8.16 -1.26
CA LEU A 22 -5.05 7.77 -2.36
C LEU A 22 -4.31 7.63 -3.69
N SER A 23 -3.33 8.50 -3.98
CA SER A 23 -2.47 8.34 -5.17
C SER A 23 -1.71 7.01 -5.15
N LEU A 24 -1.19 6.59 -4.00
CA LEU A 24 -0.54 5.29 -3.84
C LEU A 24 -1.52 4.12 -4.01
N VAL A 25 -2.78 4.26 -3.57
CA VAL A 25 -3.83 3.26 -3.84
C VAL A 25 -4.12 3.14 -5.33
N LEU A 26 -4.20 4.25 -6.07
CA LEU A 26 -4.37 4.22 -7.52
C LEU A 26 -3.20 3.52 -8.22
N PHE A 27 -1.98 3.78 -7.77
CA PHE A 27 -0.81 3.04 -8.24
C PHE A 27 -0.96 1.54 -7.98
N LEU A 28 -1.40 1.12 -6.78
CA LEU A 28 -1.59 -0.30 -6.46
C LEU A 28 -2.64 -0.98 -7.36
N VAL A 29 -3.69 -0.27 -7.76
CA VAL A 29 -4.68 -0.79 -8.73
C VAL A 29 -4.03 -1.06 -10.08
N ALA A 30 -3.32 -0.08 -10.64
CA ALA A 30 -2.62 -0.23 -11.92
C ALA A 30 -1.52 -1.30 -11.84
N HIS A 31 -0.79 -1.33 -10.72
CA HIS A 31 0.25 -2.30 -10.46
C HIS A 31 -0.32 -3.73 -10.40
N LEU A 32 -1.44 -3.93 -9.70
CA LEU A 32 -2.11 -5.24 -9.67
C LEU A 32 -2.57 -5.66 -11.07
N ALA A 33 -3.16 -4.74 -11.85
CA ALA A 33 -3.61 -5.03 -13.19
C ALA A 33 -2.48 -5.55 -14.10
N GLY A 34 -1.30 -4.91 -14.05
CA GLY A 34 -0.12 -5.39 -14.77
C GLY A 34 0.39 -6.75 -14.26
N ASN A 35 0.37 -6.96 -12.94
CA ASN A 35 0.81 -8.21 -12.34
C ASN A 35 -0.13 -9.40 -12.62
N LEU A 36 -1.44 -9.15 -12.82
CA LEU A 36 -2.39 -10.20 -13.18
C LEU A 36 -2.09 -10.81 -14.57
N LEU A 37 -1.33 -10.12 -15.43
CA LEU A 37 -0.83 -10.70 -16.69
C LEU A 37 0.10 -11.89 -16.48
N PHE A 38 0.67 -12.07 -15.28
CA PHE A 38 1.39 -13.29 -14.93
C PHE A 38 0.51 -14.54 -15.14
N ILE A 39 -0.79 -14.46 -14.84
CA ILE A 39 -1.72 -15.59 -15.03
C ILE A 39 -1.93 -15.90 -16.52
N ALA A 40 -1.75 -14.91 -17.40
CA ALA A 40 -1.87 -15.07 -18.84
C ALA A 40 -0.61 -15.72 -19.49
N GLY A 41 0.44 -15.97 -18.72
CA GLY A 41 1.64 -16.67 -19.15
C GLY A 41 2.88 -15.78 -19.36
N PRO A 42 4.04 -16.41 -19.65
CA PRO A 42 5.34 -15.73 -19.72
C PRO A 42 5.38 -14.62 -20.77
N ASP A 43 4.84 -14.87 -21.97
CA ASP A 43 4.90 -13.91 -23.08
C ASP A 43 4.15 -12.62 -22.72
N ALA A 44 2.89 -12.74 -22.26
CA ALA A 44 2.07 -11.60 -21.88
C ALA A 44 2.73 -10.75 -20.78
N PHE A 45 3.28 -11.41 -19.75
CA PHE A 45 3.88 -10.73 -18.62
C PHE A 45 5.23 -10.08 -18.97
N ASN A 46 6.09 -10.79 -19.69
CA ASN A 46 7.42 -10.30 -20.05
C ASN A 46 7.34 -9.19 -21.11
N HIS A 47 6.48 -9.28 -22.13
CA HIS A 47 6.31 -8.21 -23.12
C HIS A 47 5.71 -6.94 -22.51
N TYR A 48 4.69 -7.07 -21.66
CA TYR A 48 4.12 -5.93 -20.94
C TYR A 48 5.19 -5.25 -20.08
N SER A 49 5.94 -6.04 -19.31
CA SER A 49 7.03 -5.55 -18.48
C SER A 49 8.11 -4.86 -19.31
N HIS A 50 8.48 -5.44 -20.45
CA HIS A 50 9.45 -4.86 -21.38
C HIS A 50 8.98 -3.52 -21.94
N SER A 51 7.71 -3.41 -22.37
CA SER A 51 7.13 -2.14 -22.86
C SER A 51 7.13 -1.05 -21.78
N LEU A 52 6.97 -1.44 -20.51
CA LEU A 52 7.00 -0.50 -19.40
C LEU A 52 8.43 -0.02 -19.09
N ILE A 53 9.39 -0.94 -18.94
CA ILE A 53 10.76 -0.61 -18.53
C ILE A 53 11.60 0.03 -19.64
N SER A 54 11.29 -0.27 -20.91
CA SER A 54 11.97 0.34 -22.07
C SER A 54 11.45 1.75 -22.37
N ASN A 55 10.30 2.14 -21.82
CA ASN A 55 9.73 3.47 -22.00
C ASN A 55 10.43 4.48 -21.07
N PRO A 56 11.11 5.52 -21.58
CA PRO A 56 11.82 6.50 -20.74
C PRO A 56 10.92 7.24 -19.74
N LEU A 57 9.61 7.33 -20.00
CA LEU A 57 8.64 7.93 -19.08
C LEU A 57 8.55 7.19 -17.74
N VAL A 58 8.98 5.92 -17.69
CA VAL A 58 8.98 5.11 -16.47
C VAL A 58 9.81 5.76 -15.38
N TYR A 59 10.96 6.38 -15.69
CA TYR A 59 11.80 7.05 -14.69
C TYR A 59 11.11 8.26 -14.06
N GLY A 60 10.32 8.99 -14.85
CA GLY A 60 9.47 10.08 -14.33
C GLY A 60 8.37 9.55 -13.41
N ALA A 61 7.71 8.46 -13.80
CA ALA A 61 6.71 7.81 -12.98
C ALA A 61 7.29 7.26 -11.66
N GLU A 62 8.47 6.65 -11.71
CA GLU A 62 9.21 6.14 -10.54
C GLU A 62 9.62 7.28 -9.59
N ALA A 63 10.18 8.37 -10.12
CA ALA A 63 10.54 9.53 -9.32
C ALA A 63 9.32 10.16 -8.65
N GLY A 64 8.20 10.28 -9.38
CA GLY A 64 6.93 10.76 -8.85
C GLY A 64 6.37 9.86 -7.76
N LEU A 65 6.38 8.54 -7.97
CA LEU A 65 5.93 7.57 -6.99
C LEU A 65 6.80 7.60 -5.71
N LEU A 66 8.12 7.68 -5.87
CA LEU A 66 9.05 7.82 -4.75
C LEU A 66 8.77 9.11 -3.96
N ALA A 67 8.55 10.24 -4.65
CA ALA A 67 8.22 11.50 -4.01
C ALA A 67 6.91 11.41 -3.22
N LEU A 68 5.86 10.81 -3.79
CA LEU A 68 4.58 10.57 -3.10
C LEU A 68 4.78 9.68 -1.87
N PHE A 69 5.54 8.60 -2.01
CA PHE A 69 5.79 7.63 -0.94
C PHE A 69 6.59 8.25 0.23
N VAL A 70 7.68 8.96 -0.08
CA VAL A 70 8.49 9.68 0.91
C VAL A 70 7.66 10.76 1.61
N LEU A 71 6.92 11.57 0.86
CA LEU A 71 6.05 12.60 1.44
C LEU A 71 5.00 11.99 2.37
N HIS A 72 4.39 10.87 1.97
CA HIS A 72 3.42 10.13 2.78
C HIS A 72 4.04 9.68 4.11
N ILE A 73 5.21 9.05 4.07
CA ILE A 73 5.93 8.57 5.26
C ILE A 73 6.33 9.73 6.18
N VAL A 74 6.97 10.76 5.63
CA VAL A 74 7.43 11.91 6.41
C VAL A 74 6.26 12.59 7.12
N LYS A 75 5.15 12.82 6.41
CA LYS A 75 3.97 13.47 7.01
C LYS A 75 3.28 12.58 8.04
N THR A 76 3.16 11.28 7.80
CA THR A 76 2.54 10.35 8.77
C THR A 76 3.37 10.20 10.04
N VAL A 77 4.70 10.08 9.92
CA VAL A 77 5.63 10.04 11.06
C VAL A 77 5.61 11.35 11.83
N TRP A 78 5.64 12.48 11.13
CA TRP A 78 5.54 13.79 11.78
C TRP A 78 4.23 13.96 12.55
N MET A 79 3.10 13.61 11.94
CA MET A 79 1.80 13.66 12.60
C MET A 79 1.74 12.71 13.80
N PHE A 80 2.33 11.52 13.71
CA PHE A 80 2.43 10.58 14.83
C PHE A 80 3.25 11.17 15.99
N ALA A 81 4.41 11.77 15.71
CA ALA A 81 5.26 12.42 16.71
C ALA A 81 4.54 13.60 17.38
N ALA A 82 3.92 14.48 16.58
CA ALA A 82 3.16 15.63 17.09
C ALA A 82 1.97 15.21 17.96
N ASN A 83 1.25 14.14 17.57
CA ASN A 83 0.16 13.59 18.37
C ASN A 83 0.63 12.98 19.69
N ARG A 84 1.86 12.45 19.72
CA ARG A 84 2.47 11.87 20.92
C ARG A 84 2.97 12.95 21.89
N THR A 85 3.59 14.01 21.39
CA THR A 85 4.05 15.14 22.22
C THR A 85 2.90 15.96 22.78
N ALA A 86 1.80 16.11 22.03
CA ALA A 86 0.57 16.76 22.51
C ALA A 86 -0.19 15.96 23.59
N ARG A 87 0.32 14.80 24.01
CA ARG A 87 -0.30 13.90 24.99
C ARG A 87 0.68 13.47 26.09
N PRO A 88 0.95 14.33 27.09
CA PRO A 88 1.87 14.02 28.19
C PRO A 88 1.37 12.90 29.12
N GLU A 89 0.06 12.73 29.31
CA GLU A 89 -0.51 11.60 30.06
C GLU A 89 -1.11 10.53 29.14
N ARG A 90 -0.72 9.26 29.33
CA ARG A 90 -1.37 8.12 28.68
C ARG A 90 -2.78 7.96 29.27
N TYR A 91 -3.77 7.70 28.40
CA TYR A 91 -5.15 7.41 28.82
C TYR A 91 -5.18 6.39 29.97
N ALA A 92 -5.60 6.82 31.17
CA ALA A 92 -5.79 5.97 32.34
C ALA A 92 -6.80 4.83 32.09
N VAL A 93 -7.70 5.01 31.11
CA VAL A 93 -8.67 3.98 30.69
C VAL A 93 -8.66 3.83 29.17
N ARG A 94 -8.25 2.65 28.69
CA ARG A 94 -8.42 2.23 27.28
C ARG A 94 -9.88 1.83 27.05
N LYS A 95 -10.82 2.79 26.99
CA LYS A 95 -12.20 2.47 26.55
C LYS A 95 -12.18 2.24 25.03
N TRP A 96 -12.32 0.97 24.62
CA TRP A 96 -12.61 0.63 23.24
C TRP A 96 -13.91 1.33 22.82
N ALA A 97 -13.97 1.77 21.56
CA ALA A 97 -15.18 2.34 20.97
C ALA A 97 -16.25 1.26 20.75
N ARG A 98 -16.66 0.57 21.82
CA ARG A 98 -17.84 -0.29 21.79
C ARG A 98 -19.04 0.59 22.17
N LYS A 99 -19.75 1.02 21.13
CA LYS A 99 -21.18 1.41 21.12
C LYS A 99 -21.63 2.69 21.86
N LYS A 100 -20.80 3.40 22.64
CA LYS A 100 -21.31 4.51 23.51
C LYS A 100 -20.71 5.91 23.33
N ASN A 101 -19.79 6.13 22.39
CA ASN A 101 -19.32 7.49 22.10
C ASN A 101 -19.23 7.75 20.58
N PRO A 102 -20.17 8.51 19.99
CA PRO A 102 -20.14 8.83 18.56
C PRO A 102 -18.90 9.65 18.14
N SER A 103 -18.17 10.25 19.10
CA SER A 103 -16.94 11.01 18.85
C SER A 103 -15.65 10.17 18.89
N SER A 104 -15.68 8.92 19.38
CA SER A 104 -14.48 8.07 19.47
C SER A 104 -14.53 6.95 18.43
N ARG A 105 -13.77 7.11 17.34
CA ARG A 105 -13.68 6.15 16.22
C ARG A 105 -12.43 5.26 16.28
N LYS A 106 -11.91 5.01 17.48
CA LYS A 106 -10.68 4.24 17.70
C LYS A 106 -10.91 2.76 17.35
N THR A 107 -10.38 2.33 16.22
CA THR A 107 -10.35 0.92 15.77
C THR A 107 -8.94 0.32 15.95
N VAL A 108 -8.84 -1.01 15.92
CA VAL A 108 -7.53 -1.69 15.91
C VAL A 108 -6.65 -1.14 14.80
N ALA A 109 -7.20 -1.02 13.58
CA ALA A 109 -6.51 -0.45 12.43
C ALA A 109 -5.97 0.97 12.70
N SER A 110 -6.78 1.86 13.30
CA SER A 110 -6.33 3.21 13.67
C SER A 110 -5.22 3.23 14.72
N THR A 111 -5.20 2.23 15.62
CA THR A 111 -4.21 2.14 16.70
C THR A 111 -2.90 1.51 16.27
N THR A 112 -2.91 0.77 15.17
CA THR A 112 -1.75 0.08 14.63
C THR A 112 -1.17 0.78 13.40
N MET A 113 -1.69 1.95 12.97
CA MET A 113 -1.29 2.60 11.72
C MET A 113 0.22 2.81 11.55
N ILE A 114 0.92 3.26 12.61
CA ILE A 114 2.37 3.44 12.52
C ILE A 114 3.09 2.09 12.37
N LEU A 115 2.61 1.05 13.07
CA LEU A 115 3.17 -0.30 13.00
C LEU A 115 2.93 -0.93 11.63
N THR A 116 1.69 -0.90 11.13
CA THR A 116 1.36 -1.44 9.81
C THR A 116 2.07 -0.66 8.72
N GLY A 117 2.21 0.67 8.85
CA GLY A 117 3.01 1.49 7.94
C GLY A 117 4.49 1.12 7.93
N SER A 118 5.10 0.86 9.10
CA SER A 118 6.49 0.41 9.19
C SER A 118 6.70 -0.98 8.57
N ILE A 119 5.78 -1.91 8.77
CA ILE A 119 5.84 -3.24 8.14
C ILE A 119 5.68 -3.10 6.61
N THR A 120 4.74 -2.27 6.14
CA THR A 120 4.57 -1.98 4.71
C THR A 120 5.84 -1.36 4.12
N LEU A 121 6.52 -0.45 4.82
CA LEU A 121 7.80 0.12 4.36
C LEU A 121 8.86 -0.97 4.18
N LEU A 122 9.03 -1.86 5.17
CA LEU A 122 9.96 -2.99 5.06
C LEU A 122 9.59 -3.92 3.91
N PHE A 123 8.30 -4.19 3.72
CA PHE A 123 7.80 -4.96 2.59
C PHE A 123 8.13 -4.29 1.25
N VAL A 124 7.91 -2.98 1.09
CA VAL A 124 8.24 -2.27 -0.15
C VAL A 124 9.74 -2.31 -0.44
N ILE A 125 10.59 -2.14 0.57
CA ILE A 125 12.05 -2.25 0.40
C ILE A 125 12.44 -3.64 -0.09
N THR A 126 11.98 -4.69 0.60
CA THR A 126 12.27 -6.08 0.23
C THR A 126 11.70 -6.45 -1.14
N HIS A 127 10.50 -5.96 -1.46
CA HIS A 127 9.87 -6.12 -2.77
C HIS A 127 10.69 -5.48 -3.90
N LEU A 128 11.18 -4.24 -3.73
CA LEU A 128 12.02 -3.57 -4.72
C LEU A 128 13.38 -4.25 -4.88
N VAL A 129 14.02 -4.63 -3.77
CA VAL A 129 15.28 -5.39 -3.81
C VAL A 129 15.10 -6.68 -4.59
N THR A 130 13.96 -7.35 -4.45
CA THR A 130 13.70 -8.65 -5.08
C THR A 130 13.33 -8.51 -6.55
N PHE A 131 12.38 -7.65 -6.90
CA PHE A 131 11.82 -7.62 -8.27
C PHE A 131 12.45 -6.54 -9.16
N LYS A 132 12.81 -5.38 -8.61
CA LYS A 132 13.46 -4.34 -9.40
C LYS A 132 14.95 -4.62 -9.56
N PHE A 133 15.63 -4.88 -8.44
CA PHE A 133 17.08 -5.01 -8.36
C PHE A 133 17.59 -6.45 -8.19
N GLY A 134 16.68 -7.44 -8.17
CA GLY A 134 17.07 -8.84 -8.03
C GLY A 134 17.70 -9.43 -9.29
N PRO A 135 17.91 -10.76 -9.31
CA PRO A 135 18.55 -11.45 -10.42
C PRO A 135 17.95 -11.08 -11.78
N TYR A 136 18.84 -10.86 -12.76
CA TYR A 136 18.46 -10.60 -14.13
C TYR A 136 18.44 -11.92 -14.90
N TYR A 137 17.25 -12.33 -15.34
CA TYR A 137 17.06 -13.40 -16.30
C TYR A 137 16.68 -12.80 -17.64
N GLU A 138 17.00 -13.51 -18.71
CA GLU A 138 16.78 -13.07 -20.08
C GLU A 138 16.05 -14.16 -20.85
N THR A 139 15.05 -13.75 -21.62
CA THR A 139 14.34 -14.62 -22.56
C THR A 139 15.19 -14.88 -23.81
N ALA A 140 14.77 -15.81 -24.67
CA ALA A 140 15.43 -16.02 -25.97
C ALA A 140 15.38 -14.78 -26.89
N GLU A 141 14.45 -13.86 -26.66
CA GLU A 141 14.29 -12.62 -27.44
C GLU A 141 15.14 -11.46 -26.91
N GLY A 142 15.94 -11.68 -25.86
CA GLY A 142 16.81 -10.66 -25.28
C GLY A 142 16.10 -9.68 -24.34
N ILE A 143 14.82 -9.92 -23.99
CA ILE A 143 14.09 -9.11 -23.02
C ILE A 143 14.18 -9.71 -21.61
N ARG A 144 14.08 -8.84 -20.58
CA ARG A 144 14.10 -9.24 -19.17
C ARG A 144 12.96 -10.21 -18.85
N ASP A 145 13.32 -11.38 -18.31
CA ASP A 145 12.40 -12.43 -17.93
C ASP A 145 11.98 -12.31 -16.45
N LEU A 146 10.96 -11.47 -16.21
CA LEU A 146 10.38 -11.30 -14.88
C LEU A 146 9.49 -12.47 -14.49
N TYR A 147 8.91 -13.19 -15.46
CA TYR A 147 8.12 -14.39 -15.20
C TYR A 147 8.97 -15.46 -14.51
N ARG A 148 10.17 -15.75 -15.03
CA ARG A 148 11.12 -16.67 -14.41
C ARG A 148 11.60 -16.18 -13.04
N LEU A 149 11.86 -14.89 -12.88
CA LEU A 149 12.22 -14.33 -11.57
C LEU A 149 11.12 -14.59 -10.54
N GLN A 150 9.86 -14.35 -10.90
CA GLN A 150 8.73 -14.58 -10.02
C GLN A 150 8.57 -16.06 -9.65
N LEU A 151 8.70 -16.97 -10.61
CA LEU A 151 8.71 -18.42 -10.35
C LEU A 151 9.82 -18.83 -9.37
N ALA A 152 11.05 -18.35 -9.59
CA ALA A 152 12.17 -18.65 -8.74
C ALA A 152 11.94 -18.16 -7.29
N VAL A 153 11.48 -16.91 -7.13
CA VAL A 153 11.22 -16.30 -5.83
C VAL A 153 10.11 -17.02 -5.05
N PHE A 154 8.98 -17.32 -5.70
CA PHE A 154 7.84 -17.94 -5.01
C PHE A 154 7.85 -19.47 -5.01
N SER A 155 8.92 -20.11 -5.47
CA SER A 155 9.15 -21.54 -5.21
C SER A 155 9.49 -21.82 -3.73
N ASP A 156 9.95 -20.82 -2.97
CA ASP A 156 10.13 -20.90 -1.52
C ASP A 156 8.79 -20.62 -0.79
N PRO A 157 8.19 -21.62 -0.12
CA PRO A 157 6.92 -21.45 0.59
C PRO A 157 7.04 -20.46 1.76
N THR A 158 8.24 -20.25 2.32
CA THR A 158 8.48 -19.26 3.37
C THR A 158 8.26 -17.86 2.84
N TYR A 159 8.75 -17.59 1.62
CA TYR A 159 8.61 -16.31 0.95
C TYR A 159 7.15 -16.03 0.54
N VAL A 160 6.41 -17.07 0.13
CA VAL A 160 4.95 -17.01 -0.09
C VAL A 160 4.23 -16.63 1.20
N GLY A 161 4.53 -17.31 2.32
CA GLY A 161 3.94 -17.01 3.62
C GLY A 161 4.23 -15.57 4.09
N PHE A 162 5.45 -15.09 3.88
CA PHE A 162 5.83 -13.69 4.15
C PHE A 162 4.98 -12.70 3.33
N TYR A 163 4.81 -12.92 2.03
CA TYR A 163 3.98 -12.05 1.18
C TYR A 163 2.51 -12.05 1.62
N LEU A 164 1.94 -13.22 1.96
CA LEU A 164 0.56 -13.33 2.45
C LEU A 164 0.37 -12.57 3.77
N PHE A 165 1.33 -12.67 4.69
CA PHE A 165 1.32 -11.88 5.92
C PHE A 165 1.34 -10.38 5.62
N CYS A 166 2.22 -9.93 4.72
CA CYS A 166 2.28 -8.53 4.30
C CYS A 166 0.98 -8.07 3.65
N MET A 167 0.31 -8.90 2.85
CA MET A 167 -1.00 -8.57 2.26
C MET A 167 -2.09 -8.37 3.32
N ALA A 168 -2.09 -9.19 4.39
CA ALA A 168 -3.00 -8.97 5.52
C ALA A 168 -2.72 -7.65 6.24
N VAL A 169 -1.45 -7.27 6.42
CA VAL A 169 -1.06 -5.99 7.01
C VAL A 169 -1.48 -4.80 6.14
N ILE A 170 -1.23 -4.89 4.83
CA ILE A 170 -1.61 -3.88 3.83
C ILE A 170 -3.12 -3.71 3.80
N PHE A 171 -3.90 -4.80 3.87
CA PHE A 171 -5.36 -4.72 3.98
C PHE A 171 -5.81 -3.81 5.12
N PHE A 172 -5.29 -4.03 6.33
CA PHE A 172 -5.63 -3.18 7.48
C PHE A 172 -5.16 -1.73 7.32
N HIS A 173 -3.96 -1.54 6.76
CA HIS A 173 -3.39 -0.21 6.51
C HIS A 173 -4.23 0.61 5.52
N LEU A 174 -4.55 0.04 4.35
CA LEU A 174 -5.33 0.71 3.31
C LEU A 174 -6.79 0.90 3.73
N TRP A 175 -7.42 -0.09 4.40
CA TRP A 175 -8.82 0.04 4.80
C TRP A 175 -9.01 1.28 5.68
N HIS A 176 -8.12 1.45 6.67
CA HIS A 176 -8.12 2.65 7.50
C HIS A 176 -7.70 3.89 6.71
N GLY A 177 -6.65 3.79 5.89
CA GLY A 177 -6.13 4.91 5.09
C GLY A 177 -7.20 5.53 4.19
N ILE A 178 -7.93 4.73 3.41
CA ILE A 178 -9.00 5.20 2.51
C ILE A 178 -10.15 5.82 3.31
N SER A 179 -10.59 5.14 4.38
CA SER A 179 -11.68 5.63 5.23
C SER A 179 -11.31 6.96 5.93
N SER A 180 -10.05 7.11 6.34
CA SER A 180 -9.52 8.32 6.94
C SER A 180 -9.31 9.43 5.92
N ALA A 181 -8.92 9.10 4.69
CA ALA A 181 -8.74 10.07 3.62
C ALA A 181 -10.06 10.78 3.27
N ALA A 182 -11.16 10.02 3.16
CA ALA A 182 -12.48 10.61 2.92
C ALA A 182 -12.88 11.62 4.01
N GLN A 183 -12.59 11.32 5.28
CA GLN A 183 -12.81 12.25 6.39
C GLN A 183 -11.92 13.49 6.29
N SER A 184 -10.65 13.33 5.89
CA SER A 184 -9.74 14.47 5.66
C SER A 184 -10.21 15.42 4.54
N PHE A 185 -10.98 14.92 3.57
CA PHE A 185 -11.63 15.73 2.53
C PHE A 185 -13.00 16.28 2.96
N GLY A 186 -13.40 16.12 4.22
CA GLY A 186 -14.67 16.62 4.74
C GLY A 186 -15.88 15.74 4.41
N ILE A 187 -15.66 14.55 3.83
CA ILE A 187 -16.73 13.58 3.57
C ILE A 187 -16.98 12.77 4.84
N ASP A 188 -17.58 13.42 5.83
CA ASP A 188 -17.91 12.82 7.13
C ASP A 188 -19.35 13.16 7.53
N SER A 189 -20.23 12.17 7.44
CA SER A 189 -21.61 12.30 7.90
C SER A 189 -22.17 10.95 8.36
N PRO A 190 -23.20 10.93 9.24
CA PRO A 190 -23.81 9.68 9.70
C PRO A 190 -24.31 8.77 8.57
N HIS A 191 -24.67 9.34 7.43
CA HIS A 191 -25.14 8.60 6.26
C HIS A 191 -24.00 8.08 5.37
N TRP A 192 -22.97 8.90 5.11
CA TRP A 192 -21.88 8.55 4.19
C TRP A 192 -20.78 7.71 4.85
N THR A 193 -20.47 7.97 6.11
CA THR A 193 -19.33 7.35 6.81
C THR A 193 -19.42 5.81 6.86
N PRO A 194 -20.57 5.17 7.18
CA PRO A 194 -20.68 3.71 7.13
C PRO A 194 -20.45 3.12 5.74
N ARG A 195 -20.96 3.79 4.69
CA ARG A 195 -20.79 3.36 3.29
C ARG A 195 -19.33 3.43 2.86
N ILE A 196 -18.66 4.53 3.16
CA ILE A 196 -17.24 4.72 2.85
C ILE A 196 -16.39 3.63 3.52
N ILE A 197 -16.64 3.35 4.80
CA ILE A 197 -15.89 2.31 5.52
C ILE A 197 -16.10 0.93 4.89
N TRP A 198 -17.33 0.62 4.47
CA TRP A 198 -17.64 -0.64 3.82
C TRP A 198 -16.99 -0.74 2.43
N THR A 199 -17.10 0.31 1.60
CA THR A 199 -16.45 0.37 0.28
C THR A 199 -14.94 0.28 0.41
N ALA A 200 -14.33 1.00 1.36
CA ALA A 200 -12.90 0.92 1.64
C ALA A 200 -12.49 -0.51 2.00
N ARG A 201 -13.29 -1.21 2.81
CA ARG A 201 -13.04 -2.63 3.15
C ARG A 201 -13.12 -3.53 1.92
N LEU A 202 -14.11 -3.33 1.07
CA LEU A 202 -14.27 -4.13 -0.16
C LEU A 202 -13.10 -3.93 -1.12
N VAL A 203 -12.79 -2.66 -1.46
CA VAL A 203 -11.68 -2.32 -2.38
C VAL A 203 -10.36 -2.89 -1.88
N THR A 204 -10.10 -2.77 -0.58
CA THR A 204 -8.84 -3.26 0.00
C THR A 204 -8.78 -4.77 0.12
N ALA A 205 -9.91 -5.43 0.35
CA ALA A 205 -9.99 -6.90 0.29
C ALA A 205 -9.68 -7.40 -1.12
N LEU A 206 -10.23 -6.77 -2.16
CA LEU A 206 -9.96 -7.13 -3.55
C LEU A 206 -8.48 -6.94 -3.92
N LEU A 207 -7.88 -5.81 -3.54
CA LEU A 207 -6.45 -5.58 -3.75
C LEU A 207 -5.57 -6.60 -3.03
N ALA A 208 -5.81 -6.83 -1.74
CA ALA A 208 -5.03 -7.78 -0.95
C ALA A 208 -5.20 -9.22 -1.43
N ALA A 209 -6.41 -9.62 -1.84
CA ALA A 209 -6.67 -10.93 -2.42
C ALA A 209 -6.00 -11.09 -3.78
N GLY A 210 -6.06 -10.07 -4.65
CA GLY A 210 -5.42 -10.11 -5.96
C GLY A 210 -3.90 -10.23 -5.86
N PHE A 211 -3.25 -9.42 -5.02
CA PHE A 211 -1.81 -9.54 -4.79
C PHE A 211 -1.43 -10.82 -4.04
N GLY A 212 -2.26 -11.29 -3.10
CA GLY A 212 -2.02 -12.54 -2.36
C GLY A 212 -2.20 -13.79 -3.22
N LEU A 213 -3.08 -13.74 -4.22
CA LEU A 213 -3.29 -14.82 -5.18
C LEU A 213 -2.02 -15.12 -5.98
N LEU A 214 -1.27 -14.10 -6.38
CA LEU A 214 -0.14 -14.25 -7.28
C LEU A 214 0.98 -15.15 -6.71
N PRO A 215 1.52 -14.93 -5.48
CA PRO A 215 2.48 -15.84 -4.87
C PRO A 215 1.96 -17.28 -4.73
N VAL A 216 0.69 -17.46 -4.37
CA VAL A 216 0.08 -18.79 -4.19
C VAL A 216 -0.03 -19.51 -5.54
N PHE A 217 -0.49 -18.81 -6.57
CA PHE A 217 -0.57 -19.32 -7.92
C PHE A 217 0.82 -19.66 -8.47
N THR A 218 1.79 -18.76 -8.29
CA THR A 218 3.18 -19.01 -8.71
C THR A 218 3.78 -20.23 -8.00
N PHE A 219 3.58 -20.37 -6.68
CA PHE A 219 4.05 -21.54 -5.93
C PHE A 219 3.43 -22.83 -6.47
N ALA A 220 2.12 -22.84 -6.72
CA ALA A 220 1.43 -23.99 -7.30
C ALA A 220 1.97 -24.37 -8.68
N LEU A 221 2.36 -23.40 -9.52
CA LEU A 221 3.03 -23.68 -10.79
C LEU A 221 4.46 -24.22 -10.63
N SER A 222 5.18 -23.83 -9.57
CA SER A 222 6.58 -24.22 -9.37
C SER A 222 6.78 -25.65 -8.85
N VAL A 223 5.74 -26.24 -8.26
CA VAL A 223 5.78 -27.60 -7.68
C VAL A 223 5.19 -28.68 -8.60
N ASN A 224 4.64 -28.28 -9.75
CA ASN A 224 4.16 -29.16 -10.82
C ASN A 224 5.19 -29.26 -11.93
#